data_AF-A0A434MIJ0-F1
#
_entry.id   AF-A0A434MIJ0-F1
#
_cell.length_a   1.000
_cell.length_b   1.000
_cell.length_c   1.000
_cell.angle_alpha   90.00
_cell.angle_beta   90.00
_cell.angle_gamma   90.00
#
_symmetry.space_group_name_H-M   'P 1'
#
loop_
_entity.id
_entity.type
_entity.pdbx_description
1 polymer ?
#
loop_
_entity_poly.entity_id
_entity_poly.type
_entity_poly.pdbx_seq_one_letter_code
_entity_poly.pdbx_strand_id
1 'polypeptide(L)'
;MCTRERRKRESRYVISYTGILVEQRPGAQVKFLVFVADAKEVVGWAEADNIKLDRGNVQRELVESRWRQIRKFFNASPNNVIPTSVTIALDESIPQAESVEDLANAAGFVLEDTANGMTKITFDPERIKGAAFIIDGQHRLKGMSMLDYDVKVPICLFLSLPKVERAFQFVTINNKSHKVPTGNLKALLANFEQIEANLRSRLTQASITAPHYSTAVDVLNEDPESPFHKLVDWVNNRFEDAALLVPPTALENSLRAIVRAFPETREDESDALAVLYAIWRAVFGQYGITAATAAGFPNLMLKATIQTISEMVVEKLKSDYDPAFSNDPVMADNGEKAGVTAANLVQGIPAAFWERPWTMKSLDTSAGRALIQEGIRELKRIIHQSNGGDLPDHWEQRLRLYQSGTDLEE
;
A
#
# COMPACT_ATOMS: atom_id res chain seq x y z
N MET A 1 68.43 -21.15 21.18
CA MET A 1 67.00 -20.96 21.50
C MET A 1 66.77 -19.47 21.73
N CYS A 2 66.33 -18.74 20.70
CA CYS A 2 66.00 -17.33 20.81
C CYS A 2 64.61 -17.17 20.19
N THR A 3 63.60 -17.12 21.05
CA THR A 3 62.19 -17.02 20.71
C THR A 3 61.92 -15.63 20.17
N ARG A 4 61.84 -15.51 18.84
CA ARG A 4 61.23 -14.36 18.16
C ARG A 4 59.74 -14.35 18.47
N GLU A 5 59.34 -13.58 19.47
CA GLU A 5 57.95 -13.14 19.59
C GLU A 5 57.59 -12.30 18.36
N ARG A 6 56.96 -12.95 17.38
CA ARG A 6 56.19 -12.26 16.35
C ARG A 6 54.98 -11.61 17.02
N ARG A 7 55.14 -10.39 17.52
CA ARG A 7 54.00 -9.47 17.69
C ARG A 7 53.41 -9.23 16.29
N LYS A 8 52.37 -9.98 15.93
CA LYS A 8 51.45 -9.61 14.86
C LYS A 8 50.82 -8.27 15.26
N ARG A 9 51.37 -7.17 14.75
CA ARG A 9 50.61 -5.93 14.61
C ARG A 9 49.59 -6.20 13.51
N GLU A 10 48.38 -6.63 13.88
CA GLU A 10 47.24 -6.53 12.99
C GLU A 10 47.09 -5.05 12.64
N SER A 11 47.40 -4.68 11.39
CA SER A 11 47.08 -3.34 10.90
C SER A 11 45.56 -3.25 10.85
N ARG A 12 44.96 -2.67 11.89
CA ARG A 12 43.51 -2.42 11.96
C ARG A 12 43.17 -1.37 10.91
N TYR A 13 42.39 -1.77 9.92
CA TYR A 13 41.91 -0.90 8.87
C TYR A 13 40.67 -0.17 9.37
N VAL A 14 40.82 1.07 9.82
CA VAL A 14 39.70 1.99 10.06
C VAL A 14 39.55 2.88 8.84
N ILE A 15 38.31 3.28 8.54
CA ILE A 15 38.03 4.26 7.49
C ILE A 15 37.53 5.55 8.10
N SER A 16 37.84 6.66 7.42
CA SER A 16 37.41 7.99 7.83
C SER A 16 36.83 8.79 6.69
N TYR A 17 35.80 9.56 6.98
CA TYR A 17 35.20 10.51 6.05
C TYR A 17 35.09 11.87 6.70
N THR A 18 35.39 12.93 5.96
CA THR A 18 35.17 14.31 6.41
C THR A 18 33.97 14.89 5.69
N GLY A 19 33.06 15.48 6.46
CA GLY A 19 31.78 15.97 5.96
C GLY A 19 31.24 17.12 6.80
N ILE A 20 30.00 17.48 6.52
CA ILE A 20 29.28 18.51 7.27
C ILE A 20 28.25 17.81 8.14
N LEU A 21 28.34 18.01 9.46
CA LEU A 21 27.31 17.56 10.39
C LEU A 21 26.12 18.51 10.28
N VAL A 22 24.98 17.97 9.88
CA VAL A 22 23.77 18.74 9.62
C VAL A 22 22.77 18.54 10.75
N GLU A 23 22.36 19.67 11.34
CA GLU A 23 21.17 19.79 12.17
C GLU A 23 20.14 20.59 11.37
N GLN A 24 19.14 19.89 10.80
CA GLN A 24 18.24 20.49 9.81
C GLN A 24 17.31 21.56 10.40
N ARG A 25 17.02 21.48 11.70
CA ARG A 25 16.26 22.48 12.47
C ARG A 25 16.80 22.55 13.89
N PRO A 26 16.81 23.72 14.54
CA PRO A 26 17.24 23.86 15.92
C PRO A 26 16.48 22.88 16.83
N GLY A 27 17.21 22.08 17.61
CA GLY A 27 16.64 21.09 18.52
C GLY A 27 16.18 19.80 17.84
N ALA A 28 16.56 19.54 16.58
CA ALA A 28 16.31 18.25 15.95
C ALA A 28 17.04 17.13 16.71
N GLN A 29 16.30 16.09 17.11
CA GLN A 29 16.88 14.92 17.76
C GLN A 29 17.72 14.06 16.81
N VAL A 30 17.45 14.14 15.50
CA VAL A 30 18.15 13.37 14.48
C VAL A 30 19.11 14.28 13.73
N LYS A 31 20.41 13.96 13.83
CA LYS A 31 21.51 14.58 13.08
C LYS A 31 22.02 13.62 12.01
N PHE A 32 22.57 14.16 10.94
CA PHE A 32 23.19 13.35 9.89
C PHE A 32 24.44 14.02 9.35
N LEU A 33 25.39 13.21 8.90
CA LEU A 33 26.63 13.66 8.27
C LEU A 33 26.49 13.59 6.75
N VAL A 34 26.86 14.66 6.05
CA VAL A 34 26.94 14.67 4.59
C VAL A 34 28.39 14.67 4.14
N PHE A 35 28.78 13.67 3.35
CA PHE A 35 30.15 13.53 2.82
C PHE A 35 30.15 12.85 1.45
N VAL A 36 31.32 12.68 0.85
CA VAL A 36 31.50 11.97 -0.43
C VAL A 36 32.39 10.75 -0.22
N ALA A 37 32.00 9.60 -0.76
CA ALA A 37 32.75 8.35 -0.65
C ALA A 37 32.75 7.57 -1.97
N ASP A 38 33.66 6.60 -2.10
CA ASP A 38 33.69 5.71 -3.26
C ASP A 38 32.60 4.64 -3.16
N ALA A 39 31.83 4.46 -4.23
CA ALA A 39 30.75 3.47 -4.27
C ALA A 39 31.22 2.06 -3.89
N LYS A 40 32.43 1.67 -4.33
CA LYS A 40 33.04 0.37 -4.04
C LYS A 40 33.38 0.19 -2.55
N GLU A 41 33.74 1.26 -1.87
CA GLU A 41 34.04 1.23 -0.44
C GLU A 41 32.74 1.15 0.38
N VAL A 42 31.74 1.96 0.02
CA VAL A 42 30.46 2.03 0.75
C VAL A 42 29.71 0.70 0.72
N VAL A 43 29.70 -0.03 -0.41
CA VAL A 43 29.09 -1.38 -0.45
C VAL A 43 29.84 -2.42 0.39
N GLY A 44 31.05 -2.12 0.86
CA GLY A 44 31.83 -2.98 1.73
C GLY A 44 31.32 -2.98 3.17
N TRP A 45 30.82 -1.83 3.64
CA TRP A 45 30.41 -1.62 5.03
C TRP A 45 28.91 -1.33 5.21
N ALA A 46 28.18 -0.96 4.16
CA ALA A 46 26.74 -0.74 4.20
C ALA A 46 25.97 -1.79 3.39
N GLU A 47 24.83 -2.23 3.92
CA GLU A 47 23.97 -3.22 3.29
C GLU A 47 22.51 -2.79 3.25
N ALA A 48 21.69 -3.48 2.46
CA ALA A 48 20.24 -3.25 2.50
C ALA A 48 19.72 -3.62 3.89
N ASP A 49 18.85 -2.79 4.45
CA ASP A 49 18.24 -3.06 5.75
C ASP A 49 17.41 -4.35 5.68
N ASN A 50 17.54 -5.17 6.72
CA ASN A 50 16.82 -6.42 6.88
C ASN A 50 15.62 -6.20 7.81
N ILE A 51 14.88 -5.10 7.61
CA ILE A 51 13.60 -4.88 8.29
C ILE A 51 12.63 -5.95 7.79
N LYS A 52 12.67 -7.10 8.46
CA LYS A 52 11.72 -8.18 8.31
C LYS A 52 10.45 -7.81 9.04
N LEU A 53 9.35 -7.91 8.32
CA LEU A 53 8.03 -8.09 8.90
C LEU A 53 7.67 -9.56 8.74
N ASP A 54 6.75 -10.08 9.54
CA ASP A 54 6.47 -11.53 9.66
C ASP A 54 6.12 -12.26 8.34
N ARG A 55 5.93 -11.53 7.22
CA ARG A 55 5.81 -12.10 5.86
C ARG A 55 6.64 -11.36 4.79
N GLY A 56 7.88 -10.95 5.09
CA GLY A 56 8.87 -10.56 4.08
C GLY A 56 9.64 -9.26 4.38
N ASN A 57 10.63 -8.97 3.53
CA ASN A 57 11.47 -7.78 3.65
C ASN A 57 10.68 -6.52 3.23
N VAL A 58 10.65 -5.50 4.11
CA VAL A 58 10.06 -4.17 3.81
C VAL A 58 10.78 -3.51 2.64
N GLN A 59 12.09 -3.72 2.57
CA GLN A 59 12.96 -3.17 1.56
C GLN A 59 12.82 -3.94 0.25
N ARG A 60 12.78 -3.21 -0.88
CA ARG A 60 12.75 -3.81 -2.21
C ARG A 60 13.99 -4.67 -2.38
N GLU A 61 13.81 -5.90 -2.86
CA GLU A 61 14.97 -6.74 -3.22
C GLU A 61 15.85 -6.04 -4.26
N LEU A 62 17.14 -6.37 -4.22
CA LEU A 62 18.10 -5.86 -5.18
C LEU A 62 17.85 -6.48 -6.56
N VAL A 63 16.99 -5.85 -7.35
CA VAL A 63 16.68 -6.29 -8.71
C VAL A 63 17.87 -6.09 -9.65
N GLU A 64 18.31 -7.17 -10.29
CA GLU A 64 19.48 -7.16 -11.16
C GLU A 64 19.34 -6.22 -12.37
N SER A 65 18.19 -6.24 -13.02
CA SER A 65 17.92 -5.38 -14.18
C SER A 65 18.08 -3.89 -13.87
N ARG A 66 17.72 -3.45 -12.65
CA ARG A 66 17.75 -2.04 -12.25
C ARG A 66 19.17 -1.52 -12.03
N TRP A 67 20.04 -2.26 -11.35
CA TRP A 67 21.42 -1.80 -11.16
C TRP A 67 22.25 -1.94 -12.46
N ARG A 68 21.93 -2.92 -13.32
CA ARG A 68 22.55 -3.01 -14.65
C ARG A 68 22.22 -1.81 -15.55
N GLN A 69 21.01 -1.23 -15.42
CA GLN A 69 20.65 0.00 -16.12
C GLN A 69 21.50 1.21 -15.69
N ILE A 70 21.82 1.32 -14.39
CA ILE A 70 22.73 2.36 -13.89
C ILE A 70 24.13 2.20 -14.50
N ARG A 71 24.66 0.98 -14.54
CA ARG A 71 25.95 0.72 -15.20
C ARG A 71 25.91 1.09 -16.69
N LYS A 72 24.84 0.71 -17.39
CA LYS A 72 24.62 1.08 -18.79
C LYS A 72 24.57 2.59 -18.98
N PHE A 73 23.93 3.32 -18.06
CA PHE A 73 23.85 4.77 -18.08
C PHE A 73 25.24 5.41 -18.01
N PHE A 74 26.08 5.03 -17.03
CA PHE A 74 27.45 5.57 -16.94
C PHE A 74 28.32 5.19 -18.15
N ASN A 75 28.25 3.94 -18.62
CA ASN A 75 29.01 3.50 -19.78
C ASN A 75 28.56 4.15 -21.11
N ALA A 76 27.35 4.71 -21.17
CA ALA A 76 26.86 5.36 -22.38
C ALA A 76 27.55 6.70 -22.67
N SER A 77 28.04 7.40 -21.64
CA SER A 77 28.74 8.68 -21.81
C SER A 77 29.55 9.05 -20.57
N PRO A 78 30.80 9.54 -20.71
CA PRO A 78 31.59 10.04 -19.58
C PRO A 78 30.97 11.30 -18.92
N ASN A 79 30.04 11.98 -19.59
CA ASN A 79 29.34 13.15 -19.05
C ASN A 79 28.11 12.79 -18.21
N ASN A 80 27.75 11.51 -18.12
CA ASN A 80 26.58 11.09 -17.36
C ASN A 80 26.85 11.12 -15.86
N VAL A 81 26.03 11.86 -15.12
CA VAL A 81 26.17 12.09 -13.68
C VAL A 81 24.85 11.83 -12.98
N ILE A 82 24.91 11.24 -11.78
CA ILE A 82 23.77 11.10 -10.87
C ILE A 82 24.06 11.93 -9.62
N PRO A 83 23.42 13.10 -9.44
CA PRO A 83 23.77 14.04 -8.37
C PRO A 83 23.14 13.71 -7.01
N THR A 84 22.12 12.84 -7.01
CA THR A 84 21.34 12.46 -5.82
C THR A 84 22.16 11.62 -4.85
N SER A 85 22.09 11.90 -3.55
CA SER A 85 22.79 11.15 -2.52
C SER A 85 22.25 9.75 -2.29
N VAL A 86 23.06 8.91 -1.64
CA VAL A 86 22.66 7.64 -1.02
C VAL A 86 22.46 7.89 0.47
N THR A 87 21.33 7.44 1.00
CA THR A 87 20.99 7.63 2.41
C THR A 87 21.27 6.34 3.17
N ILE A 88 22.08 6.44 4.22
CA ILE A 88 22.50 5.32 5.06
C ILE A 88 22.21 5.68 6.52
N ALA A 89 21.91 4.69 7.34
CA ALA A 89 21.75 4.86 8.78
C ALA A 89 22.55 3.79 9.54
N LEU A 90 23.35 4.23 10.51
CA LEU A 90 23.88 3.33 11.53
C LEU A 90 22.76 3.00 12.53
N ASP A 91 22.68 1.74 12.93
CA ASP A 91 21.77 1.26 13.97
C ASP A 91 22.09 1.91 15.32
N GLU A 92 21.09 2.01 16.20
CA GLU A 92 21.29 2.49 17.57
C GLU A 92 22.26 1.63 18.38
N SER A 93 22.48 0.37 17.96
CA SER A 93 23.49 -0.52 18.51
C SER A 93 24.93 -0.07 18.26
N ILE A 94 25.16 0.93 17.40
CA ILE A 94 26.49 1.46 17.10
C ILE A 94 26.70 2.75 17.89
N PRO A 95 27.40 2.69 19.04
CA PRO A 95 27.61 3.86 19.87
C PRO A 95 28.68 4.79 19.30
N GLN A 96 28.59 6.07 19.69
CA GLN A 96 29.70 6.99 19.56
C GLN A 96 30.77 6.66 20.61
N ALA A 97 32.01 6.47 20.18
CA ALA A 97 33.18 6.28 21.02
C ALA A 97 33.91 7.61 21.27
N GLU A 98 34.68 7.67 22.36
CA GLU A 98 35.48 8.85 22.72
C GLU A 98 36.74 8.97 21.87
N SER A 99 37.36 7.84 21.51
CA SER A 99 38.63 7.81 20.79
C SER A 99 38.68 6.70 19.75
N VAL A 100 39.56 6.86 18.75
CA VAL A 100 39.75 5.86 17.68
C VAL A 100 40.30 4.55 18.25
N GLU A 101 41.05 4.64 19.36
CA GLU A 101 41.58 3.52 20.10
C GLU A 101 40.47 2.61 20.66
N ASP A 102 39.29 3.13 20.99
CA ASP A 102 38.17 2.36 21.54
C ASP A 102 37.49 1.46 20.48
N LEU A 103 37.61 1.84 19.21
CA LEU A 103 37.12 1.05 18.07
C LEU A 103 37.89 -0.27 17.90
N ALA A 104 39.03 -0.40 18.58
CA ALA A 104 39.83 -1.61 18.64
C ALA A 104 39.07 -2.86 19.09
N ASN A 105 38.11 -2.69 20.00
CA ASN A 105 37.52 -3.80 20.75
C ASN A 105 35.99 -3.82 20.69
N ALA A 106 35.33 -2.75 20.22
CA ALA A 106 33.89 -2.70 20.01
C ALA A 106 33.52 -2.16 18.62
N ALA A 107 32.28 -2.39 18.20
CA ALA A 107 31.67 -1.65 17.10
C ALA A 107 31.32 -0.24 17.59
N GLY A 108 31.51 0.77 16.75
CA GLY A 108 31.27 2.16 17.11
C GLY A 108 31.79 3.12 16.04
N PHE A 109 31.58 4.40 16.27
CA PHE A 109 32.17 5.46 15.45
C PHE A 109 32.70 6.58 16.33
N VAL A 110 33.69 7.32 15.84
CA VAL A 110 34.23 8.51 16.49
C VAL A 110 33.93 9.72 15.62
N LEU A 111 33.50 10.82 16.23
CA LEU A 111 33.36 12.11 15.58
C LEU A 111 34.43 13.06 16.10
N GLU A 112 35.18 13.65 15.18
CA GLU A 112 36.20 14.64 15.48
C GLU A 112 35.85 15.92 14.73
N ASP A 113 35.71 17.03 15.45
CA ASP A 113 35.61 18.33 14.80
C ASP A 113 36.96 18.67 14.15
N THR A 114 36.89 19.10 12.89
CA THR A 114 38.06 19.51 12.11
C THR A 114 38.05 21.02 11.91
N ALA A 115 39.18 21.56 11.46
CA ALA A 115 39.25 22.97 11.09
C ALA A 115 38.18 23.32 10.05
N ASN A 116 37.59 24.51 10.15
CA ASN A 116 36.58 25.06 9.23
C ASN A 116 35.13 24.53 9.39
N GLY A 117 34.78 23.98 10.56
CA GLY A 117 33.40 23.57 10.85
C GLY A 117 32.94 22.30 10.13
N MET A 118 33.91 21.49 9.68
CA MET A 118 33.65 20.14 9.17
C MET A 118 33.84 19.11 10.28
N THR A 119 33.17 17.97 10.18
CA THR A 119 33.28 16.86 11.13
C THR A 119 33.84 15.65 10.41
N LYS A 120 34.83 15.00 11.00
CA LYS A 120 35.38 13.73 10.55
C LYS A 120 34.74 12.59 11.33
N ILE A 121 34.17 11.62 10.62
CA ILE A 121 33.74 10.35 11.19
C ILE A 121 34.81 9.29 10.94
N THR A 122 35.07 8.44 11.93
CA THR A 122 35.97 7.28 11.83
C THR A 122 35.29 6.03 12.39
N PHE A 123 35.39 4.90 11.70
CA PHE A 123 34.89 3.60 12.18
C PHE A 123 35.65 2.42 11.56
N ASP A 124 35.51 1.24 12.17
CA ASP A 124 35.97 -0.02 11.58
C ASP A 124 34.86 -0.58 10.66
N PRO A 125 35.08 -0.65 9.33
CA PRO A 125 34.06 -1.03 8.36
C PRO A 125 33.54 -2.46 8.56
N GLU A 126 34.36 -3.39 9.05
CA GLU A 126 33.94 -4.77 9.26
C GLU A 126 33.08 -4.92 10.52
N ARG A 127 33.26 -4.03 11.51
CA ARG A 127 32.50 -4.09 12.77
C ARG A 127 31.15 -3.42 12.71
N ILE A 128 30.99 -2.41 11.85
CA ILE A 128 29.71 -1.75 11.64
C ILE A 128 28.85 -2.47 10.60
N LYS A 129 29.45 -3.41 9.84
CA LYS A 129 28.74 -4.23 8.87
C LYS A 129 27.66 -5.06 9.57
N GLY A 130 26.48 -5.13 8.96
CA GLY A 130 25.29 -5.70 9.63
C GLY A 130 24.54 -4.72 10.54
N ALA A 131 25.05 -3.51 10.71
CA ALA A 131 24.43 -2.43 11.48
C ALA A 131 24.51 -1.07 10.77
N ALA A 132 24.92 -1.04 9.50
CA ALA A 132 24.90 0.13 8.63
C ALA A 132 23.99 -0.16 7.44
N PHE A 133 22.84 0.49 7.43
CA PHE A 133 21.72 0.14 6.57
C PHE A 133 21.42 1.21 5.53
N ILE A 134 21.33 0.79 4.27
CA ILE A 134 20.98 1.65 3.14
C ILE A 134 19.47 1.86 3.14
N ILE A 135 19.05 3.10 3.44
CA ILE A 135 17.66 3.54 3.48
C ILE A 135 17.15 3.89 2.08
N ASP A 136 17.98 4.53 1.26
CA ASP A 136 17.68 4.84 -0.13
C ASP A 136 18.94 4.82 -1.00
N GLY A 137 18.77 4.43 -2.27
CA GLY A 137 19.84 4.43 -3.27
C GLY A 137 20.56 3.10 -3.48
N GLN A 138 20.04 1.99 -2.94
CA GLN A 138 20.67 0.66 -3.06
C GLN A 138 21.03 0.23 -4.49
N HIS A 139 20.14 0.42 -5.48
CA HIS A 139 20.41 0.05 -6.87
C HIS A 139 21.43 0.99 -7.52
N ARG A 140 21.42 2.27 -7.12
CA ARG A 140 22.38 3.28 -7.58
C ARG A 140 23.77 2.94 -7.07
N LEU A 141 23.89 2.72 -5.77
CA LEU A 141 25.14 2.37 -5.12
C LEU A 141 25.72 1.06 -5.69
N LYS A 142 24.89 0.01 -5.82
CA LYS A 142 25.31 -1.25 -6.43
C LYS A 142 25.71 -1.09 -7.89
N GLY A 143 24.95 -0.34 -8.69
CA GLY A 143 25.28 -0.12 -10.10
C GLY A 143 26.60 0.61 -10.28
N MET A 144 26.86 1.62 -9.45
CA MET A 144 28.11 2.40 -9.44
C MET A 144 29.31 1.58 -8.98
N SER A 145 29.15 0.70 -7.99
CA SER A 145 30.27 -0.13 -7.48
C SER A 145 30.71 -1.22 -8.46
N MET A 146 29.90 -1.54 -9.48
CA MET A 146 30.20 -2.51 -10.53
C MET A 146 30.87 -1.90 -11.77
N LEU A 147 31.25 -0.62 -11.71
CA LEU A 147 32.03 0.04 -12.76
C LEU A 147 33.53 -0.24 -12.58
N ASP A 148 34.26 -0.23 -13.68
CA ASP A 148 35.70 -0.55 -13.69
C ASP A 148 36.56 0.57 -13.07
N TYR A 149 35.97 1.75 -12.85
CA TYR A 149 36.58 2.90 -12.20
C TYR A 149 35.80 3.30 -10.94
N ASP A 150 36.40 4.15 -10.11
CA ASP A 150 35.78 4.56 -8.85
C ASP A 150 34.83 5.74 -9.07
N VAL A 151 33.61 5.60 -8.54
CA VAL A 151 32.56 6.61 -8.63
C VAL A 151 32.36 7.22 -7.25
N LYS A 152 32.53 8.55 -7.19
CA LYS A 152 32.25 9.35 -6.00
C LYS A 152 30.74 9.51 -5.84
N VAL A 153 30.24 9.19 -4.65
CA VAL A 153 28.82 9.22 -4.31
C VAL A 153 28.61 10.15 -3.12
N PRO A 154 27.68 11.12 -3.21
CA PRO A 154 27.25 11.87 -2.04
C PRO A 154 26.52 10.94 -1.06
N ILE A 155 26.91 10.96 0.20
CA ILE A 155 26.34 10.14 1.28
C ILE A 155 25.66 11.04 2.29
N CYS A 156 24.44 10.69 2.68
CA CYS A 156 23.77 11.21 3.87
C CYS A 156 23.73 10.09 4.92
N LEU A 157 24.50 10.21 6.00
CA LEU A 157 24.65 9.19 7.03
C LEU A 157 23.99 9.62 8.33
N PHE A 158 22.93 8.90 8.75
CA PHE A 158 22.43 8.99 10.13
C PHE A 158 23.34 8.20 11.06
N LEU A 159 23.74 8.83 12.17
CA LEU A 159 24.84 8.35 13.02
C LEU A 159 24.43 7.31 14.07
N SER A 160 23.17 7.34 14.51
CA SER A 160 22.62 6.37 15.46
C SER A 160 21.11 6.51 15.39
N LEU A 161 20.48 5.69 14.55
CA LEU A 161 19.07 5.82 14.24
C LEU A 161 18.32 4.58 14.76
N PRO A 162 17.39 4.74 15.72
CA PRO A 162 16.57 3.65 16.22
C PRO A 162 15.83 2.94 15.09
N LYS A 163 15.55 1.64 15.28
CA LYS A 163 14.90 0.83 14.23
C LYS A 163 13.60 1.43 13.71
N VAL A 164 12.80 2.01 14.60
CA VAL A 164 11.55 2.71 14.25
C VAL A 164 11.81 3.92 13.36
N GLU A 165 12.81 4.74 13.71
CA GLU A 165 13.17 5.92 12.93
C GLU A 165 13.76 5.57 11.56
N ARG A 166 14.58 4.51 11.47
CA ARG A 166 15.07 4.02 10.17
C ARG A 166 13.90 3.61 9.28
N ALA A 167 12.94 2.87 9.84
CA ALA A 167 11.73 2.46 9.14
C ALA A 167 10.90 3.69 8.67
N PHE A 168 10.76 4.71 9.52
CA PHE A 168 10.12 5.99 9.19
C PHE A 168 10.83 6.69 8.03
N GLN A 169 12.15 6.81 8.06
CA GLN A 169 12.93 7.45 7.01
C GLN A 169 12.83 6.67 5.70
N PHE A 170 12.91 5.34 5.76
CA PHE A 170 12.74 4.46 4.60
C PHE A 170 11.41 4.73 3.91
N VAL A 171 10.32 4.69 4.68
CA VAL A 171 8.96 4.94 4.17
C VAL A 171 8.83 6.35 3.61
N THR A 172 9.35 7.36 4.31
CA THR A 172 9.22 8.78 3.92
C THR A 172 9.98 9.14 2.67
N ILE A 173 11.21 8.64 2.54
CA ILE A 173 12.06 8.92 1.39
C ILE A 173 11.58 8.15 0.15
N ASN A 174 11.21 6.87 0.32
CA ASN A 174 10.77 6.05 -0.81
C ASN A 174 9.34 6.41 -1.27
N ASN A 175 8.41 6.76 -0.38
CA ASN A 175 7.04 7.13 -0.81
C ASN A 175 6.99 8.42 -1.63
N LYS A 176 7.91 9.37 -1.39
CA LYS A 176 7.96 10.64 -2.15
C LYS A 176 8.57 10.48 -3.56
N SER A 177 9.36 9.44 -3.81
CA SER A 177 10.06 9.22 -5.08
C SER A 177 9.45 8.10 -5.93
N HIS A 178 9.03 6.99 -5.32
CA HIS A 178 8.25 5.91 -5.95
C HIS A 178 7.47 5.13 -4.88
N LYS A 179 6.13 5.26 -4.85
CA LYS A 179 5.20 4.67 -3.88
C LYS A 179 5.67 3.28 -3.38
N VAL A 180 5.93 3.17 -2.07
CA VAL A 180 6.15 1.88 -1.40
C VAL A 180 4.82 1.10 -1.50
N PRO A 181 4.84 -0.21 -1.86
CA PRO A 181 3.62 -0.99 -1.90
C PRO A 181 2.86 -0.88 -0.57
N THR A 182 1.56 -0.60 -0.65
CA THR A 182 0.70 -0.31 0.52
C THR A 182 0.75 -1.43 1.59
N GLY A 183 1.00 -2.67 1.19
CA GLY A 183 1.17 -3.81 2.09
C GLY A 183 2.39 -3.71 3.02
N ASN A 184 3.52 -3.21 2.53
CA ASN A 184 4.74 -3.06 3.34
C ASN A 184 4.59 -1.93 4.36
N LEU A 185 3.84 -0.88 4.00
CA LEU A 185 3.53 0.23 4.91
C LEU A 185 2.62 -0.22 6.07
N LYS A 186 1.59 -1.01 5.77
CA LYS A 186 0.65 -1.54 6.77
C LYS A 186 1.31 -2.49 7.77
N ALA A 187 2.14 -3.41 7.30
CA ALA A 187 2.82 -4.34 8.20
C ALA A 187 3.90 -3.64 9.05
N LEU A 188 4.55 -2.59 8.51
CA LEU A 188 5.49 -1.75 9.26
C LEU A 188 4.75 -1.01 10.38
N LEU A 189 3.59 -0.40 10.07
CA LEU A 189 2.73 0.22 11.06
C LEU A 189 2.33 -0.78 12.16
N ALA A 190 1.73 -1.91 11.81
CA ALA A 190 1.29 -2.91 12.80
C ALA A 190 2.39 -3.37 13.78
N ASN A 191 3.63 -3.55 13.28
CA ASN A 191 4.74 -4.00 14.13
C ASN A 191 5.33 -2.91 15.03
N PHE A 192 5.24 -1.64 14.64
CA PHE A 192 5.79 -0.52 15.42
C PHE A 192 4.74 0.24 16.23
N GLU A 193 3.46 0.08 15.92
CA GLU A 193 2.33 0.63 16.67
C GLU A 193 2.20 0.06 18.09
N GLN A 194 2.64 -1.18 18.30
CA GLN A 194 2.75 -1.76 19.64
C GLN A 194 3.82 -1.08 20.50
N ILE A 195 4.72 -0.29 19.89
CA ILE A 195 5.94 0.25 20.50
C ILE A 195 5.90 1.79 20.58
N GLU A 196 5.30 2.50 19.61
CA GLU A 196 5.26 3.98 19.60
C GLU A 196 3.97 4.57 19.00
N ALA A 197 3.14 5.17 19.87
CA ALA A 197 1.90 5.86 19.47
C ALA A 197 2.14 7.13 18.60
N ASN A 198 3.33 7.74 18.65
CA ASN A 198 3.67 8.99 17.96
C ASN A 198 4.06 8.79 16.48
N LEU A 199 4.49 7.58 16.09
CA LEU A 199 4.96 7.29 14.72
C LEU A 199 3.88 7.57 13.66
N ARG A 200 2.62 7.23 13.98
CA ARG A 200 1.47 7.48 13.10
C ARG A 200 1.26 8.96 12.80
N SER A 201 1.25 9.79 13.85
CA SER A 201 1.04 11.23 13.73
C SER A 201 2.07 11.85 12.78
N ARG A 202 3.33 11.42 12.91
CA ARG A 202 4.44 11.91 12.08
C ARG A 202 4.36 11.44 10.62
N LEU A 203 3.91 10.21 10.35
CA LEU A 203 3.73 9.70 8.98
C LEU A 203 2.60 10.46 8.26
N THR A 204 1.47 10.66 8.94
CA THR A 204 0.35 11.46 8.44
C THR A 204 0.77 12.91 8.16
N GLN A 205 1.52 13.53 9.07
CA GLN A 205 2.08 14.88 8.88
C GLN A 205 3.07 14.96 7.72
N ALA A 206 3.80 13.88 7.40
CA ALA A 206 4.72 13.82 6.28
C ALA A 206 4.03 13.62 4.91
N SER A 207 2.69 13.74 4.85
CA SER A 207 1.84 13.46 3.68
C SER A 207 1.95 12.02 3.19
N ILE A 208 2.38 11.10 4.07
CA ILE A 208 2.29 9.68 3.84
C ILE A 208 1.00 9.27 4.48
N THR A 209 -0.03 9.13 3.66
CA THR A 209 -1.30 8.56 4.11
C THR A 209 -1.02 7.11 4.48
N ALA A 210 -0.67 6.88 5.75
CA ALA A 210 -0.96 5.62 6.41
C ALA A 210 -2.45 5.42 6.18
N PRO A 211 -2.88 4.38 5.44
CA PRO A 211 -4.30 4.09 5.36
C PRO A 211 -4.77 3.93 6.80
N HIS A 212 -5.83 4.67 7.15
CA HIS A 212 -6.48 4.55 8.45
C HIS A 212 -6.61 3.07 8.83
N TYR A 213 -6.36 2.79 10.11
CA TYR A 213 -6.66 1.52 10.75
C TYR A 213 -7.94 0.89 10.24
N SER A 214 -7.89 -0.44 10.04
CA SER A 214 -8.86 -1.22 9.28
C SER A 214 -9.35 -0.41 8.07
N THR A 215 -8.72 -0.58 6.91
CA THR A 215 -9.38 -0.09 5.69
C THR A 215 -10.82 -0.57 5.74
N ALA A 216 -11.81 0.22 5.30
CA ALA A 216 -13.19 -0.25 5.30
C ALA A 216 -13.34 -1.67 4.72
N VAL A 217 -12.44 -2.06 3.80
CA VAL A 217 -12.21 -3.42 3.31
C VAL A 217 -11.85 -4.46 4.39
N ASP A 218 -10.93 -4.15 5.30
CA ASP A 218 -10.59 -4.98 6.47
C ASP A 218 -11.83 -5.19 7.36
N VAL A 219 -12.60 -4.12 7.68
CA VAL A 219 -13.85 -4.22 8.44
C VAL A 219 -14.86 -5.10 7.71
N LEU A 220 -15.10 -4.82 6.41
CA LEU A 220 -16.02 -5.57 5.55
C LEU A 220 -15.63 -7.06 5.42
N ASN A 221 -14.35 -7.41 5.55
CA ASN A 221 -13.89 -8.78 5.44
C ASN A 221 -13.90 -9.54 6.78
N GLU A 222 -13.53 -8.87 7.87
CA GLU A 222 -13.34 -9.51 9.18
C GLU A 222 -14.62 -9.58 10.02
N ASP A 223 -15.51 -8.60 9.88
CA ASP A 223 -16.75 -8.54 10.65
C ASP A 223 -17.70 -9.69 10.25
N PRO A 224 -18.07 -10.62 11.16
CA PRO A 224 -18.99 -11.72 10.87
C PRO A 224 -20.38 -11.25 10.43
N GLU A 225 -20.75 -10.03 10.80
CA GLU A 225 -22.02 -9.40 10.45
C GLU A 225 -21.98 -8.78 9.04
N SER A 226 -20.79 -8.61 8.45
CA SER A 226 -20.64 -8.08 7.10
C SER A 226 -21.13 -9.08 6.05
N PRO A 227 -21.91 -8.65 5.04
CA PRO A 227 -22.24 -9.52 3.90
C PRO A 227 -20.99 -9.97 3.12
N PHE A 228 -19.87 -9.25 3.25
CA PHE A 228 -18.60 -9.56 2.59
C PHE A 228 -17.62 -10.37 3.45
N HIS A 229 -18.06 -10.86 4.61
CA HIS A 229 -17.23 -11.66 5.51
C HIS A 229 -16.60 -12.85 4.75
N LYS A 230 -15.26 -12.94 4.77
CA LYS A 230 -14.43 -13.93 4.05
C LYS A 230 -14.51 -13.93 2.52
N LEU A 231 -15.27 -13.03 1.89
CA LEU A 231 -15.45 -12.99 0.44
C LEU A 231 -14.41 -12.16 -0.30
N VAL A 232 -13.72 -11.25 0.39
CA VAL A 232 -12.87 -10.26 -0.26
C VAL A 232 -11.56 -10.90 -0.72
N ASP A 233 -11.19 -10.73 -2.00
CA ASP A 233 -9.89 -11.08 -2.55
C ASP A 233 -8.83 -10.08 -2.07
N TRP A 234 -8.46 -10.21 -0.79
CA TRP A 234 -7.68 -9.24 -0.06
C TRP A 234 -6.47 -9.89 0.61
N VAL A 235 -5.35 -9.18 0.60
CA VAL A 235 -4.09 -9.67 1.18
C VAL A 235 -4.17 -9.94 2.69
N ASN A 236 -5.11 -9.30 3.40
CA ASN A 236 -5.36 -9.55 4.82
C ASN A 236 -6.44 -10.60 5.09
N ASN A 237 -7.11 -11.13 4.05
CA ASN A 237 -8.06 -12.22 4.22
C ASN A 237 -7.30 -13.53 4.50
N ARG A 238 -7.25 -13.92 5.78
CA ARG A 238 -6.47 -15.06 6.29
C ARG A 238 -7.33 -16.24 6.74
N PHE A 239 -8.63 -16.23 6.45
CA PHE A 239 -9.50 -17.35 6.78
C PHE A 239 -9.14 -18.56 5.91
N GLU A 240 -9.03 -19.75 6.53
CA GLU A 240 -8.73 -20.99 5.78
C GLU A 240 -9.83 -21.33 4.77
N ASP A 241 -11.07 -20.93 5.07
CA ASP A 241 -12.27 -21.09 4.26
C ASP A 241 -12.64 -19.82 3.47
N ALA A 242 -11.67 -18.94 3.18
CA ALA A 242 -11.90 -17.73 2.39
C ALA A 242 -12.29 -18.05 0.94
N ALA A 243 -13.31 -17.35 0.41
CA ALA A 243 -13.78 -17.54 -0.96
C ALA A 243 -13.01 -16.70 -1.99
N LEU A 244 -12.45 -15.54 -1.59
CA LEU A 244 -11.62 -14.66 -2.42
C LEU A 244 -12.26 -14.29 -3.77
N LEU A 245 -13.52 -13.86 -3.77
CA LEU A 245 -14.32 -13.57 -4.97
C LEU A 245 -14.46 -12.07 -5.26
N VAL A 246 -14.47 -11.23 -4.22
CA VAL A 246 -14.81 -9.80 -4.34
C VAL A 246 -13.55 -8.94 -4.33
N PRO A 247 -13.23 -8.21 -5.42
CA PRO A 247 -12.07 -7.34 -5.43
C PRO A 247 -12.22 -6.17 -4.43
N PRO A 248 -11.18 -5.82 -3.65
CA PRO A 248 -11.20 -4.70 -2.69
C PRO A 248 -11.66 -3.38 -3.32
N THR A 249 -11.22 -3.13 -4.55
CA THR A 249 -11.56 -1.92 -5.30
C THR A 249 -13.05 -1.78 -5.61
N ALA A 250 -13.83 -2.86 -5.59
CA ALA A 250 -15.29 -2.81 -5.71
C ALA A 250 -15.91 -2.13 -4.47
N LEU A 251 -15.48 -2.55 -3.29
CA LEU A 251 -15.94 -2.02 -2.00
C LEU A 251 -15.50 -0.57 -1.82
N GLU A 252 -14.23 -0.26 -2.12
CA GLU A 252 -13.71 1.10 -2.07
C GLU A 252 -14.48 2.06 -3.00
N ASN A 253 -14.84 1.61 -4.20
CA ASN A 253 -15.60 2.42 -5.14
C ASN A 253 -17.05 2.63 -4.68
N SER A 254 -17.71 1.59 -4.15
CA SER A 254 -19.06 1.69 -3.60
C SER A 254 -19.12 2.65 -2.40
N LEU A 255 -18.16 2.57 -1.47
CA LEU A 255 -18.04 3.51 -0.35
C LEU A 255 -17.82 4.94 -0.84
N ARG A 256 -16.96 5.13 -1.86
CA ARG A 256 -16.76 6.46 -2.46
C ARG A 256 -18.04 7.02 -3.09
N ALA A 257 -18.87 6.16 -3.69
CA ALA A 257 -20.17 6.56 -4.24
C ALA A 257 -21.13 7.01 -3.13
N ILE A 258 -21.22 6.26 -2.03
CA ILE A 258 -22.02 6.62 -0.84
C ILE A 258 -21.57 7.97 -0.29
N VAL A 259 -20.28 8.13 0.01
CA VAL A 259 -19.69 9.36 0.55
C VAL A 259 -19.86 10.56 -0.38
N ARG A 260 -19.88 10.34 -1.70
CA ARG A 260 -20.13 11.41 -2.68
C ARG A 260 -21.60 11.84 -2.69
N ALA A 261 -22.52 10.91 -2.50
CA ALA A 261 -23.94 11.21 -2.50
C ALA A 261 -24.41 11.85 -1.19
N PHE A 262 -23.78 11.46 -0.08
CA PHE A 262 -24.12 11.88 1.28
C PHE A 262 -22.87 12.40 1.99
N PRO A 263 -22.46 13.67 1.74
CA PRO A 263 -21.24 14.25 2.29
C PRO A 263 -21.15 14.22 3.82
N GLU A 264 -22.29 14.17 4.52
CA GLU A 264 -22.38 14.00 5.98
C GLU A 264 -21.66 12.73 6.48
N THR A 265 -21.60 11.67 5.67
CA THR A 265 -20.87 10.43 5.98
C THR A 265 -19.34 10.57 5.89
N ARG A 266 -18.81 11.75 5.54
CA ARG A 266 -17.36 12.02 5.60
C ARG A 266 -16.85 12.17 7.03
N GLU A 267 -17.73 12.57 7.94
CA GLU A 267 -17.36 12.82 9.34
C GLU A 267 -17.29 11.51 10.13
N ASP A 268 -18.03 10.48 9.72
CA ASP A 268 -18.02 9.14 10.32
C ASP A 268 -18.03 8.02 9.26
N GLU A 269 -16.90 7.31 9.12
CA GLU A 269 -16.74 6.18 8.19
C GLU A 269 -17.69 5.01 8.51
N SER A 270 -18.17 4.91 9.75
CA SER A 270 -19.12 3.87 10.16
C SER A 270 -20.51 4.03 9.53
N ASP A 271 -20.93 5.25 9.20
CA ASP A 271 -22.20 5.52 8.52
C ASP A 271 -22.17 4.99 7.08
N ALA A 272 -21.08 5.26 6.35
CA ALA A 272 -20.92 4.76 4.99
C ALA A 272 -20.86 3.22 4.95
N LEU A 273 -20.23 2.61 5.96
CA LEU A 273 -20.22 1.16 6.15
C LEU A 273 -21.61 0.60 6.44
N ALA A 274 -22.38 1.23 7.33
CA ALA A 274 -23.74 0.82 7.67
C ALA A 274 -24.66 0.80 6.44
N VAL A 275 -24.57 1.84 5.59
CA VAL A 275 -25.31 1.89 4.31
C VAL A 275 -24.89 0.75 3.39
N LEU A 276 -23.59 0.52 3.22
CA LEU A 276 -23.10 -0.55 2.36
C LEU A 276 -23.54 -1.93 2.88
N TYR A 277 -23.51 -2.14 4.20
CA TYR A 277 -24.00 -3.34 4.86
C TYR A 277 -25.48 -3.55 4.57
N ALA A 278 -26.31 -2.52 4.77
CA ALA A 278 -27.75 -2.61 4.55
C ALA A 278 -28.08 -2.98 3.09
N ILE A 279 -27.41 -2.33 2.12
CA ILE A 279 -27.57 -2.63 0.69
C ILE A 279 -27.26 -4.11 0.42
N TRP A 280 -26.07 -4.56 0.82
CA TRP A 280 -25.59 -5.89 0.41
C TRP A 280 -26.16 -7.03 1.23
N ARG A 281 -26.57 -6.79 2.48
CA ARG A 281 -27.39 -7.74 3.26
C ARG A 281 -28.73 -7.97 2.59
N ALA A 282 -29.39 -6.91 2.10
CA ALA A 282 -30.67 -7.05 1.39
C ALA A 282 -30.49 -7.82 0.07
N VAL A 283 -29.45 -7.49 -0.71
CA VAL A 283 -29.16 -8.18 -1.97
C VAL A 283 -28.79 -9.64 -1.75
N PHE A 284 -27.87 -9.96 -0.82
CA PHE A 284 -27.48 -11.34 -0.55
C PHE A 284 -28.58 -12.14 0.11
N GLY A 285 -29.35 -11.52 1.01
CA GLY A 285 -30.51 -12.12 1.66
C GLY A 285 -31.58 -12.57 0.65
N GLN A 286 -31.81 -11.79 -0.42
CA GLN A 286 -32.75 -12.14 -1.49
C GLN A 286 -32.40 -13.46 -2.19
N TYR A 287 -31.12 -13.84 -2.23
CA TYR A 287 -30.62 -15.02 -2.95
C TYR A 287 -30.01 -16.09 -2.03
N GLY A 288 -30.05 -15.90 -0.70
CA GLY A 288 -29.43 -16.81 0.26
C GLY A 288 -27.90 -16.94 0.09
N ILE A 289 -27.24 -15.84 -0.29
CA ILE A 289 -25.79 -15.84 -0.55
C ILE A 289 -25.02 -15.78 0.75
N THR A 290 -24.05 -16.68 0.88
CA THR A 290 -23.09 -16.80 1.98
C THR A 290 -21.69 -17.01 1.40
N ALA A 291 -20.64 -16.98 2.25
CA ALA A 291 -19.28 -17.28 1.81
C ALA A 291 -19.17 -18.62 1.05
N ALA A 292 -19.95 -19.63 1.46
CA ALA A 292 -19.95 -20.96 0.84
C ALA A 292 -20.71 -21.03 -0.50
N THR A 293 -21.71 -20.17 -0.71
CA THR A 293 -22.59 -20.21 -1.89
C THR A 293 -22.30 -19.11 -2.92
N ALA A 294 -21.53 -18.09 -2.56
CA ALA A 294 -21.24 -16.93 -3.40
C ALA A 294 -20.59 -17.28 -4.75
N ALA A 295 -19.80 -18.35 -4.82
CA ALA A 295 -19.19 -18.81 -6.07
C ALA A 295 -20.24 -19.22 -7.13
N GLY A 296 -21.48 -19.56 -6.71
CA GLY A 296 -22.60 -19.84 -7.61
C GLY A 296 -23.16 -18.59 -8.31
N PHE A 297 -22.81 -17.38 -7.85
CA PHE A 297 -23.34 -16.11 -8.36
C PHE A 297 -22.23 -15.23 -8.97
N PRO A 298 -21.49 -15.72 -10.00
CA PRO A 298 -20.28 -15.06 -10.50
C PRO A 298 -20.54 -13.62 -10.98
N ASN A 299 -21.69 -13.34 -11.61
CA ASN A 299 -21.98 -12.00 -12.10
C ASN A 299 -22.23 -11.01 -10.97
N LEU A 300 -22.76 -11.46 -9.83
CA LEU A 300 -23.02 -10.61 -8.67
C LEU A 300 -21.74 -10.27 -7.91
N MET A 301 -20.71 -11.13 -8.00
CA MET A 301 -19.38 -10.90 -7.40
C MET A 301 -18.48 -10.00 -8.23
N LEU A 302 -18.84 -9.70 -9.48
CA LEU A 302 -18.05 -8.81 -10.34
C LEU A 302 -17.96 -7.40 -9.73
N LYS A 303 -16.76 -6.83 -9.76
CA LYS A 303 -16.51 -5.44 -9.37
C LYS A 303 -17.49 -4.46 -10.02
N ALA A 304 -17.71 -4.60 -11.32
CA ALA A 304 -18.61 -3.74 -12.09
C ALA A 304 -20.07 -3.81 -11.58
N THR A 305 -20.55 -5.02 -11.27
CA THR A 305 -21.90 -5.24 -10.75
C THR A 305 -22.06 -4.67 -9.35
N ILE A 306 -21.09 -4.94 -8.46
CA ILE A 306 -21.11 -4.43 -7.09
C ILE A 306 -21.17 -2.90 -7.10
N GLN A 307 -20.31 -2.28 -7.89
CA GLN A 307 -20.30 -0.84 -8.04
C GLN A 307 -21.61 -0.31 -8.63
N THR A 308 -22.14 -0.95 -9.69
CA THR A 308 -23.37 -0.50 -10.36
C THR A 308 -24.59 -0.59 -9.43
N ILE A 309 -24.77 -1.68 -8.70
CA ILE A 309 -25.90 -1.83 -7.76
C ILE A 309 -25.81 -0.79 -6.64
N SER A 310 -24.62 -0.61 -6.05
CA SER A 310 -24.42 0.42 -5.02
C SER A 310 -24.74 1.82 -5.56
N GLU A 311 -24.25 2.17 -6.76
CA GLU A 311 -24.53 3.46 -7.40
C GLU A 311 -26.03 3.64 -7.69
N MET A 312 -26.73 2.64 -8.22
CA MET A 312 -28.17 2.71 -8.51
C MET A 312 -29.01 2.96 -7.26
N VAL A 313 -28.70 2.28 -6.14
CA VAL A 313 -29.41 2.45 -4.87
C VAL A 313 -29.14 3.84 -4.30
N VAL A 314 -27.88 4.25 -4.29
CA VAL A 314 -27.46 5.56 -3.78
C VAL A 314 -28.06 6.71 -4.60
N GLU A 315 -28.12 6.59 -5.93
CA GLU A 315 -28.77 7.57 -6.81
C GLU A 315 -30.27 7.69 -6.53
N LYS A 316 -30.95 6.55 -6.30
CA LYS A 316 -32.38 6.54 -5.96
C LYS A 316 -32.63 7.22 -4.60
N LEU A 317 -31.85 6.87 -3.58
CA LEU A 317 -31.93 7.53 -2.27
C LEU A 317 -31.67 9.02 -2.38
N LYS A 318 -30.62 9.44 -3.10
CA LYS A 318 -30.33 10.86 -3.31
C LYS A 318 -31.49 11.61 -3.96
N SER A 319 -32.21 10.97 -4.89
CA SER A 319 -33.41 11.53 -5.50
C SER A 319 -34.59 11.64 -4.54
N ASP A 320 -34.76 10.69 -3.62
CA ASP A 320 -35.86 10.67 -2.65
C ASP A 320 -35.61 11.64 -1.48
N TYR A 321 -34.34 11.98 -1.26
CA TYR A 321 -33.86 12.86 -0.19
C TYR A 321 -33.26 14.17 -0.70
N ASP A 322 -33.70 14.64 -1.86
CA ASP A 322 -33.23 15.90 -2.39
C ASP A 322 -33.38 17.01 -1.33
N PRO A 323 -32.27 17.65 -0.88
CA PRO A 323 -32.32 18.68 0.16
C PRO A 323 -33.19 19.89 -0.20
N ALA A 324 -33.51 20.06 -1.49
CA ALA A 324 -34.45 21.08 -1.92
C ALA A 324 -35.91 20.77 -1.50
N PHE A 325 -36.22 19.50 -1.19
CA PHE A 325 -37.57 19.02 -0.94
C PHE A 325 -37.72 18.23 0.37
N SER A 326 -36.62 17.87 1.05
CA SER A 326 -36.64 17.16 2.34
C SER A 326 -35.57 17.67 3.31
N ASN A 327 -35.91 17.69 4.61
CA ASN A 327 -34.99 17.98 5.73
C ASN A 327 -34.62 16.72 6.52
N ASP A 328 -35.11 15.55 6.11
CA ASP A 328 -34.85 14.31 6.82
C ASP A 328 -33.39 13.89 6.63
N PRO A 329 -32.64 13.55 7.70
CA PRO A 329 -31.30 13.03 7.56
C PRO A 329 -31.35 11.70 6.81
N VAL A 330 -30.57 11.57 5.75
CA VAL A 330 -30.54 10.33 4.95
C VAL A 330 -30.10 9.13 5.80
N MET A 331 -29.27 9.38 6.82
CA MET A 331 -28.60 8.37 7.64
C MET A 331 -29.21 8.16 9.04
N ALA A 332 -30.35 8.78 9.35
CA ALA A 332 -30.95 8.66 10.69
C ALA A 332 -31.41 7.24 11.07
N ASP A 333 -31.49 6.32 10.10
CA ASP A 333 -31.99 4.95 10.25
C ASP A 333 -30.90 3.87 10.08
N ASN A 334 -29.62 4.22 10.18
CA ASN A 334 -28.49 3.30 9.96
C ASN A 334 -28.52 2.61 8.58
N GLY A 335 -29.08 3.26 7.55
CA GLY A 335 -29.12 2.73 6.19
C GLY A 335 -30.27 1.75 5.93
N GLU A 336 -31.24 1.63 6.84
CA GLU A 336 -32.41 0.75 6.65
C GLU A 336 -33.13 1.01 5.32
N LYS A 337 -33.39 2.28 4.97
CA LYS A 337 -33.97 2.65 3.67
C LYS A 337 -33.08 2.28 2.49
N ALA A 338 -31.76 2.26 2.65
CA ALA A 338 -30.85 1.77 1.62
C ALA A 338 -31.03 0.26 1.40
N GLY A 339 -31.19 -0.51 2.48
CA GLY A 339 -31.55 -1.92 2.42
C GLY A 339 -32.90 -2.16 1.73
N VAL A 340 -33.95 -1.41 2.09
CA VAL A 340 -35.27 -1.49 1.44
C VAL A 340 -35.19 -1.16 -0.05
N THR A 341 -34.45 -0.11 -0.40
CA THR A 341 -34.27 0.31 -1.80
C THR A 341 -33.50 -0.76 -2.60
N ALA A 342 -32.47 -1.36 -2.01
CA ALA A 342 -31.72 -2.45 -2.61
C ALA A 342 -32.58 -3.70 -2.79
N ALA A 343 -33.37 -4.08 -1.78
CA ALA A 343 -34.32 -5.20 -1.87
C ALA A 343 -35.31 -4.99 -3.02
N ASN A 344 -35.94 -3.81 -3.10
CA ASN A 344 -36.89 -3.47 -4.18
C ASN A 344 -36.23 -3.49 -5.56
N LEU A 345 -34.96 -3.07 -5.66
CA LEU A 345 -34.19 -3.11 -6.91
C LEU A 345 -34.04 -4.55 -7.42
N VAL A 346 -33.64 -5.48 -6.55
CA VAL A 346 -33.38 -6.89 -6.95
C VAL A 346 -34.60 -7.80 -6.88
N GLN A 347 -35.69 -7.37 -6.23
CA GLN A 347 -36.90 -8.17 -6.09
C GLN A 347 -37.46 -8.59 -7.44
N GLY A 348 -37.73 -9.90 -7.57
CA GLY A 348 -38.26 -10.52 -8.78
C GLY A 348 -37.20 -10.85 -9.85
N ILE A 349 -35.96 -10.37 -9.71
CA ILE A 349 -34.87 -10.76 -10.62
C ILE A 349 -34.50 -12.22 -10.34
N PRO A 350 -34.57 -13.13 -11.33
CA PRO A 350 -34.30 -14.56 -11.14
C PRO A 350 -32.83 -14.80 -10.81
N ALA A 351 -32.55 -15.80 -9.97
CA ALA A 351 -31.18 -16.20 -9.61
C ALA A 351 -30.32 -16.50 -10.86
N ALA A 352 -30.93 -17.11 -11.89
CA ALA A 352 -30.28 -17.42 -13.16
C ALA A 352 -29.63 -16.21 -13.84
N PHE A 353 -30.10 -14.98 -13.60
CA PHE A 353 -29.48 -13.75 -14.11
C PHE A 353 -28.07 -13.52 -13.57
N TRP A 354 -27.83 -13.95 -12.33
CA TRP A 354 -26.58 -13.77 -11.62
C TRP A 354 -25.67 -15.00 -11.71
N GLU A 355 -26.28 -16.19 -11.85
CA GLU A 355 -25.58 -17.48 -11.92
C GLU A 355 -24.94 -17.72 -13.30
N ARG A 356 -25.66 -17.38 -14.39
CA ARG A 356 -25.21 -17.67 -15.75
C ARG A 356 -24.23 -16.61 -16.24
N PRO A 357 -22.97 -16.94 -16.57
CA PRO A 357 -21.98 -15.95 -16.99
C PRO A 357 -22.48 -15.08 -18.14
N TRP A 358 -22.37 -13.76 -18.00
CA TRP A 358 -22.65 -12.83 -19.10
C TRP A 358 -21.62 -12.95 -20.21
N THR A 359 -22.05 -12.79 -21.46
CA THR A 359 -21.19 -12.90 -22.65
C THR A 359 -20.35 -11.64 -22.86
N MET A 360 -20.87 -10.49 -22.41
CA MET A 360 -20.21 -9.19 -22.56
C MET A 360 -18.90 -9.08 -21.76
N LYS A 361 -17.86 -8.56 -22.43
CA LYS A 361 -16.54 -8.29 -21.83
C LYS A 361 -16.39 -6.81 -21.47
N SER A 362 -15.34 -6.48 -20.72
CA SER A 362 -14.96 -5.09 -20.38
C SER A 362 -16.03 -4.30 -19.60
N LEU A 363 -16.78 -5.00 -18.75
CA LEU A 363 -17.87 -4.43 -17.95
C LEU A 363 -17.40 -3.40 -16.90
N ASP A 364 -16.11 -3.38 -16.54
CA ASP A 364 -15.52 -2.44 -15.56
C ASP A 364 -15.34 -1.00 -16.11
N THR A 365 -15.70 -0.76 -17.37
CA THR A 365 -15.74 0.58 -17.97
C THR A 365 -17.06 1.29 -17.66
N SER A 366 -17.10 2.63 -17.81
CA SER A 366 -18.37 3.37 -17.63
C SER A 366 -19.47 2.91 -18.60
N ALA A 367 -19.10 2.56 -19.85
CA ALA A 367 -20.02 1.99 -20.82
C ALA A 367 -20.49 0.58 -20.41
N GLY A 368 -19.58 -0.24 -19.88
CA GLY A 368 -19.89 -1.55 -19.33
C GLY A 368 -20.87 -1.52 -18.17
N ARG A 369 -20.68 -0.61 -17.21
CA ARG A 369 -21.61 -0.42 -16.09
C ARG A 369 -22.99 0.09 -16.54
N ALA A 370 -23.03 0.94 -17.57
CA ALA A 370 -24.31 1.36 -18.17
C ALA A 370 -25.09 0.17 -18.75
N LEU A 371 -24.42 -0.81 -19.38
CA LEU A 371 -25.06 -2.04 -19.87
C LEU A 371 -25.62 -2.91 -18.72
N ILE A 372 -24.92 -2.99 -17.59
CA ILE A 372 -25.43 -3.69 -16.39
C ILE A 372 -26.70 -3.01 -15.89
N GLN A 373 -26.67 -1.68 -15.75
CA GLN A 373 -27.80 -0.87 -15.31
C GLN A 373 -29.01 -1.01 -16.27
N GLU A 374 -28.76 -0.97 -17.58
CA GLU A 374 -29.78 -1.22 -18.61
C GLU A 374 -30.37 -2.62 -18.51
N GLY A 375 -29.53 -3.64 -18.34
CA GLY A 375 -29.95 -5.04 -18.20
C GLY A 375 -30.87 -5.25 -16.98
N ILE A 376 -30.50 -4.68 -15.83
CA ILE A 376 -31.33 -4.73 -14.61
C ILE A 376 -32.68 -4.05 -14.85
N ARG A 377 -32.69 -2.84 -15.46
CA ARG A 377 -33.92 -2.09 -15.72
C ARG A 377 -34.83 -2.78 -16.74
N GLU A 378 -34.27 -3.32 -17.81
CA GLU A 378 -35.04 -4.08 -18.81
C GLU A 378 -35.66 -5.33 -18.19
N LEU A 379 -34.91 -6.06 -17.37
CA LEU A 379 -35.44 -7.23 -16.70
C LEU A 379 -36.58 -6.88 -15.73
N LYS A 380 -36.44 -5.80 -14.96
CA LYS A 380 -37.53 -5.28 -14.11
C LYS A 380 -38.76 -4.86 -14.92
N ARG A 381 -38.56 -4.28 -16.11
CA ARG A 381 -39.65 -3.95 -17.03
C ARG A 381 -40.37 -5.20 -17.52
N ILE A 382 -39.64 -6.24 -17.90
CA ILE A 382 -40.20 -7.53 -18.31
C ILE A 382 -41.03 -8.14 -17.17
N ILE A 383 -40.49 -8.19 -15.96
CA ILE A 383 -41.19 -8.72 -14.77
C ILE A 383 -42.49 -7.96 -14.49
N HIS A 384 -42.45 -6.62 -14.60
CA HIS A 384 -43.64 -5.80 -14.39
C HIS A 384 -44.70 -6.02 -15.47
N GLN A 385 -44.29 -6.16 -16.73
CA GLN A 385 -45.19 -6.48 -17.86
C GLN A 385 -45.83 -7.87 -17.72
N SER A 386 -45.12 -8.83 -17.10
CA SER A 386 -45.63 -10.17 -16.82
C SER A 386 -46.61 -10.22 -15.64
N ASN A 387 -46.92 -9.09 -14.96
CA ASN A 387 -47.80 -9.03 -13.78
C ASN A 387 -47.42 -10.04 -12.67
N GLY A 388 -46.13 -10.35 -12.52
CA GLY A 388 -45.66 -11.34 -11.55
C GLY A 388 -45.90 -12.81 -11.94
N GLY A 389 -46.34 -13.07 -13.18
CA GLY A 389 -46.29 -14.40 -13.78
C GLY A 389 -44.86 -14.81 -14.18
N ASP A 390 -44.72 -16.01 -14.72
CA ASP A 390 -43.42 -16.52 -15.17
C ASP A 390 -42.75 -15.58 -16.17
N LEU A 391 -41.42 -15.50 -16.08
CA LEU A 391 -40.62 -14.77 -17.07
C LEU A 391 -40.86 -15.40 -18.45
N PRO A 392 -40.91 -14.59 -19.52
CA PRO A 392 -40.99 -15.13 -20.88
C PRO A 392 -39.84 -16.12 -21.14
N ASP A 393 -40.13 -17.18 -21.88
CA ASP A 393 -39.09 -18.07 -22.39
C ASP A 393 -38.02 -17.25 -23.11
N HIS A 394 -36.75 -17.56 -22.86
CA HIS A 394 -35.60 -16.88 -23.45
C HIS A 394 -35.49 -15.38 -23.15
N TRP A 395 -35.97 -14.91 -21.99
CA TRP A 395 -35.79 -13.52 -21.54
C TRP A 395 -34.34 -13.03 -21.61
N GLU A 396 -33.36 -13.95 -21.54
CA GLU A 396 -31.93 -13.66 -21.70
C GLU A 396 -31.61 -13.02 -23.05
N GLN A 397 -32.28 -13.43 -24.14
CA GLN A 397 -32.05 -12.90 -25.49
C GLN A 397 -32.42 -11.42 -25.62
N ARG A 398 -33.28 -10.92 -24.73
CA ARG A 398 -33.67 -9.50 -24.68
C ARG A 398 -32.64 -8.63 -23.98
N LEU A 399 -31.67 -9.23 -23.28
CA LEU A 399 -30.66 -8.49 -22.54
C LEU A 399 -29.34 -8.50 -23.30
N ARG A 400 -28.83 -7.29 -23.59
CA ARG A 400 -27.53 -7.09 -24.24
C ARG A 400 -26.36 -7.78 -23.52
N LEU A 401 -26.50 -8.05 -22.22
CA LEU A 401 -25.49 -8.77 -21.42
C LEU A 401 -25.25 -10.20 -21.90
N TYR A 402 -26.24 -10.84 -22.54
CA TYR A 402 -26.15 -12.21 -23.08
C TYR A 402 -25.97 -12.26 -24.60
N GLN A 403 -25.98 -11.11 -25.28
CA GLN A 403 -25.77 -11.04 -26.72
C GLN A 403 -24.27 -11.05 -27.01
N SER A 404 -23.85 -11.74 -28.08
CA SER A 404 -22.46 -11.67 -28.50
C SER A 404 -22.20 -10.31 -29.16
N GLY A 405 -20.98 -9.77 -29.05
CA GLY A 405 -20.65 -8.47 -29.65
C GLY A 405 -20.87 -8.37 -31.17
N THR A 406 -21.07 -9.51 -31.83
CA THR A 406 -21.43 -9.66 -33.24
C THR A 406 -22.93 -9.49 -33.53
N ASP A 407 -23.81 -9.62 -32.54
CA ASP A 407 -25.28 -9.59 -32.72
C ASP A 407 -25.88 -8.17 -32.51
N LEU A 408 -25.04 -7.16 -32.28
CA LEU A 408 -25.46 -5.77 -32.00
C LEU A 408 -25.45 -4.85 -33.24
N GLU A 409 -25.13 -5.39 -34.43
CA GLU A 409 -25.07 -4.65 -35.70
C GLU A 409 -26.26 -4.89 -36.66
N GLU A 410 -27.27 -5.66 -36.24
CA GLU A 410 -28.59 -5.74 -36.92
C GLU A 410 -29.68 -5.08 -36.08
#